data_AF-M3B952-F1
#
_entry.id   AF-M3B952-F1
#
_cell.length_a   1.000
_cell.length_b   1.000
_cell.length_c   1.000
_cell.angle_alpha   90.00
_cell.angle_beta   90.00
_cell.angle_gamma   90.00
#
_symmetry.space_group_name_H-M   'P 1'
#
loop_
_entity.id
_entity.type
_entity.pdbx_description
1 polymer ?
#
loop_
_entity_poly.entity_id
_entity_poly.type
_entity_poly.pdbx_seq_one_letter_code
_entity_poly.pdbx_strand_id
1 'polypeptide(L)'
;MGGPNLEVFKFGMYIMFPIGFMYYFGINLDSRFSVPDFWPKRGQTHEIPFERDEIREEIERLKQRRLAARARRLAMEEKEGGRAMNQEHEREVEVQPKEYLKNTHVVSPPSEEDAKRTGWFGWGK
;
A
#
# COMPACT_ATOMS: atom_id res chain seq x y z
N MET A 1 -24.41 -12.87 -45.84
CA MET A 1 -25.11 -13.22 -44.58
C MET A 1 -25.04 -14.73 -44.44
N GLY A 2 -24.19 -15.24 -43.55
CA GLY A 2 -24.08 -16.69 -43.31
C GLY A 2 -25.39 -17.19 -42.73
N GLY A 3 -25.99 -18.20 -43.36
CA GLY A 3 -27.33 -18.70 -43.03
C GLY A 3 -27.47 -19.27 -41.61
N PRO A 4 -28.61 -19.91 -41.29
CA PRO A 4 -29.01 -20.29 -39.93
C PRO A 4 -27.97 -21.12 -39.14
N ASN A 5 -27.08 -21.85 -39.83
CA ASN A 5 -25.97 -22.58 -39.22
C ASN A 5 -24.99 -21.69 -38.44
N LEU A 6 -24.79 -20.43 -38.88
CA LEU A 6 -23.90 -19.49 -38.21
C LEU A 6 -24.52 -18.91 -36.93
N GLU A 7 -25.86 -18.77 -36.91
CA GLU A 7 -26.60 -18.33 -35.74
C GLU A 7 -26.62 -19.41 -34.64
N VAL A 8 -26.78 -20.67 -35.03
CA VAL A 8 -26.69 -21.81 -34.09
C VAL A 8 -25.29 -21.93 -33.49
N PHE A 9 -24.24 -21.70 -34.27
CA PHE A 9 -22.86 -21.68 -33.74
C PHE A 9 -22.64 -20.54 -32.74
N LYS A 10 -23.11 -19.32 -33.05
CA LYS A 10 -23.04 -18.18 -32.12
C LYS A 10 -23.82 -18.44 -30.84
N PHE A 11 -25.02 -19.01 -30.96
CA PHE A 11 -25.85 -19.38 -29.82
C PHE A 11 -25.17 -20.44 -28.94
N GLY A 12 -24.61 -21.49 -29.55
CA GLY A 12 -23.83 -22.50 -28.86
C GLY A 12 -22.61 -21.92 -28.15
N MET A 13 -21.88 -21.02 -28.80
CA MET A 13 -20.74 -20.32 -28.20
C MET A 13 -21.16 -19.46 -27.00
N TYR A 14 -22.25 -18.71 -27.11
CA TYR A 14 -22.74 -17.86 -26.01
C TYR A 14 -23.26 -18.64 -24.81
N ILE A 15 -23.67 -19.89 -24.98
CA ILE A 15 -24.06 -20.77 -23.87
C ILE A 15 -22.85 -21.52 -23.31
N MET A 16 -22.01 -22.08 -24.18
CA MET A 16 -20.85 -22.88 -23.76
C MET A 16 -19.75 -22.03 -23.13
N PHE A 17 -19.56 -20.79 -23.57
CA PHE A 17 -18.54 -19.89 -23.02
C PHE A 17 -18.77 -19.58 -21.53
N PRO A 18 -19.93 -19.06 -21.08
CA PRO A 18 -20.16 -18.77 -19.67
C PRO A 18 -20.21 -20.05 -18.82
N ILE A 19 -20.82 -21.13 -19.33
CA ILE A 19 -20.88 -22.41 -18.60
C ILE A 19 -19.48 -23.01 -18.44
N GLY A 20 -18.66 -23.01 -19.48
CA GLY A 20 -17.29 -23.52 -19.43
C GLY A 20 -16.38 -22.67 -18.56
N PHE A 21 -16.49 -21.35 -18.64
CA PHE A 21 -15.75 -20.43 -17.78
C PHE A 21 -16.12 -20.62 -16.31
N MET A 22 -17.42 -20.75 -16.01
CA MET A 22 -17.91 -21.03 -14.67
C MET A 22 -17.58 -22.44 -14.20
N TYR A 23 -17.50 -23.43 -15.08
CA TYR A 23 -17.04 -24.77 -14.69
C TYR A 23 -15.54 -24.77 -14.35
N TYR A 24 -14.71 -24.05 -15.12
CA TYR A 24 -13.27 -24.00 -14.88
C TYR A 24 -12.90 -23.19 -13.63
N PHE A 25 -13.49 -21.99 -13.47
CA PHE A 25 -13.19 -21.11 -12.34
C PHE A 25 -14.16 -21.25 -11.16
N GLY A 26 -15.41 -21.65 -11.39
CA GLY A 26 -16.49 -21.61 -10.42
C GLY A 26 -16.52 -22.74 -9.39
N ILE A 27 -15.93 -23.90 -9.70
CA ILE A 27 -15.95 -25.07 -8.78
C ILE A 27 -14.75 -25.11 -7.82
N ASN A 28 -13.72 -24.29 -8.05
CA ASN A 28 -12.43 -24.33 -7.33
C ASN A 28 -11.89 -22.92 -7.02
N LEU A 29 -12.76 -21.97 -6.66
CA LEU A 29 -12.28 -20.63 -6.29
C LEU A 29 -11.41 -20.66 -5.03
N ASP A 30 -11.81 -21.45 -4.03
CA ASP A 30 -11.15 -21.45 -2.73
C ASP A 30 -9.69 -21.91 -2.80
N SER A 31 -9.38 -22.95 -3.58
CA SER A 31 -8.00 -23.43 -3.75
C SER A 31 -7.15 -22.57 -4.71
N ARG A 32 -7.79 -21.87 -5.66
CA ARG A 32 -7.09 -21.04 -6.67
C ARG A 32 -6.83 -19.62 -6.20
N PHE A 33 -7.68 -19.09 -5.33
CA PHE A 33 -7.64 -17.70 -4.87
C PHE A 33 -7.40 -17.56 -3.36
N SER A 34 -7.25 -18.65 -2.60
CA SER A 34 -6.78 -18.54 -1.22
C SER A 34 -5.30 -18.15 -1.19
N VAL A 35 -5.00 -17.18 -0.34
CA VAL A 35 -3.62 -16.81 -0.01
C VAL A 35 -3.23 -17.66 1.20
N PRO A 36 -2.31 -18.64 1.05
CA PRO A 36 -1.80 -19.37 2.20
C PRO A 36 -1.08 -18.39 3.13
N ASP A 37 -1.26 -18.58 4.44
CA ASP A 37 -0.66 -17.72 5.47
C ASP A 37 -1.05 -16.23 5.36
N PHE A 38 -2.29 -15.92 4.96
CA PHE A 38 -2.79 -14.54 4.87
C PHE A 38 -2.62 -13.75 6.18
N TRP A 39 -2.83 -14.38 7.33
CA TRP A 39 -2.68 -13.74 8.63
C TRP A 39 -1.23 -13.85 9.14
N PRO A 40 -0.66 -12.78 9.72
CA PRO A 40 0.65 -12.85 10.37
C PRO A 40 0.66 -14.00 11.39
N LYS A 41 1.67 -14.86 11.30
CA LYS A 41 1.84 -15.97 12.23
C LYS A 41 2.05 -15.41 13.64
N ARG A 42 1.60 -16.11 14.69
CA ARG A 42 1.70 -15.64 16.09
C ARG A 42 3.11 -15.17 16.51
N GLY A 43 4.18 -15.74 15.93
CA GLY A 43 5.56 -15.30 16.18
C GLY A 43 6.05 -14.08 15.39
N GLN A 44 5.26 -13.54 14.47
CA GLN A 44 5.56 -12.30 13.72
C GLN A 44 4.90 -11.07 14.34
N THR A 45 3.98 -11.27 15.28
CA THR A 45 3.34 -10.18 16.03
C THR A 45 4.05 -10.01 17.36
N HIS A 46 4.22 -8.77 17.79
CA HIS A 46 4.68 -8.49 19.15
C HIS A 46 3.60 -8.97 20.13
N GLU A 47 3.97 -9.91 21.01
CA GLU A 47 3.09 -10.32 22.10
C GLU A 47 3.01 -9.20 23.12
N ILE A 48 1.79 -8.80 23.47
CA ILE A 48 1.56 -7.76 24.47
C ILE A 48 1.65 -8.45 25.83
N PRO A 49 2.49 -7.98 26.77
CA PRO A 49 2.55 -8.56 28.11
C PRO A 49 1.20 -8.40 28.81
N PHE A 50 0.70 -9.47 29.39
CA PHE A 50 -0.60 -9.48 30.09
C PHE A 50 -0.46 -9.34 31.60
N GLU A 51 0.70 -9.74 32.16
CA GLU A 51 0.96 -9.68 33.59
C GLU A 51 1.41 -8.28 34.03
N ARG A 52 1.01 -7.88 35.24
CA ARG A 52 1.25 -6.51 35.74
C ARG A 52 2.72 -6.15 35.87
N ASP A 53 3.56 -7.12 36.24
CA ASP A 53 4.98 -6.91 36.44
C ASP A 53 5.73 -6.85 35.10
N GLU A 54 5.38 -7.69 34.13
CA GLU A 54 5.89 -7.64 32.75
C GLU A 54 5.54 -6.32 32.06
N ILE A 55 4.32 -5.81 32.28
CA ILE A 55 3.89 -4.50 31.76
C ILE A 55 4.77 -3.38 32.32
N ARG A 56 5.13 -3.43 33.60
CA ARG A 56 5.98 -2.40 34.23
C ARG A 56 7.38 -2.42 33.64
N GLU A 57 7.96 -3.60 33.46
CA GLU A 57 9.27 -3.79 32.87
C GLU A 57 9.32 -3.27 31.42
N GLU A 58 8.33 -3.62 30.59
CA GLU A 58 8.28 -3.13 29.20
C GLU A 58 8.06 -1.61 29.14
N ILE A 59 7.27 -1.02 30.06
CA ILE A 59 7.13 0.44 30.18
C ILE A 59 8.48 1.10 30.51
N GLU A 60 9.26 0.54 31.44
CA GLU A 60 10.58 1.06 31.78
C GLU A 60 11.54 0.96 30.60
N ARG A 61 11.57 -0.18 29.90
CA ARG A 61 12.33 -0.37 28.67
C ARG A 61 11.96 0.67 27.61
N LEU A 62 10.66 0.93 27.40
CA LEU A 62 10.18 1.93 26.44
C LEU A 62 10.57 3.36 26.84
N LYS A 63 10.50 3.69 28.13
CA LYS A 63 10.97 4.99 28.66
C LYS A 63 12.46 5.18 28.41
N GLN A 64 13.28 4.17 28.70
CA GLN A 64 14.72 4.20 28.45
C GLN A 64 15.02 4.37 26.96
N ARG A 65 14.36 3.62 26.08
CA ARG A 65 14.49 3.75 24.63
C ARG A 65 14.14 5.16 24.15
N ARG A 66 13.08 5.77 24.70
CA ARG A 66 12.68 7.15 24.39
C ARG A 66 13.73 8.17 24.84
N LEU A 67 14.26 8.03 26.06
CA LEU A 67 15.30 8.91 26.57
C LEU A 67 16.59 8.79 25.76
N ALA A 68 17.01 7.57 25.42
CA ALA A 68 18.17 7.32 24.57
C ALA A 68 18.00 7.92 23.16
N ALA A 69 16.82 7.76 22.56
CA ALA A 69 16.52 8.39 21.27
C ALA A 69 16.56 9.92 21.35
N ARG A 70 16.02 10.52 22.42
CA ARG A 70 16.08 11.97 22.66
C ARG A 70 17.52 12.44 22.85
N ALA A 71 18.32 11.75 23.65
CA ALA A 71 19.73 12.08 23.87
C ALA A 71 20.54 11.99 22.57
N ARG A 72 20.27 10.97 21.73
CA ARG A 72 20.88 10.86 20.39
C ARG A 72 20.52 12.04 19.50
N ARG A 73 19.25 12.50 19.50
CA ARG A 73 18.82 13.69 18.73
C ARG A 73 19.53 14.95 19.21
N LEU A 74 19.54 15.21 20.51
CA LEU A 74 20.23 16.38 21.08
C LEU A 74 21.74 16.36 20.80
N ALA A 75 22.39 15.19 20.90
CA ALA A 75 23.81 15.06 20.58
C ALA A 75 24.11 15.23 19.08
N MET A 76 23.16 14.87 18.20
CA MET A 76 23.27 15.18 16.76
C MET A 76 23.10 16.67 16.52
N GLU A 77 22.08 17.30 17.11
CA GLU A 77 21.83 18.75 17.02
C GLU A 77 23.00 19.58 17.58
N GLU A 78 23.67 19.14 18.65
CA GLU A 78 24.85 19.82 19.21
C GLU A 78 26.08 19.66 18.30
N LYS A 79 26.26 18.46 17.71
CA LYS A 79 27.33 18.21 16.73
C LYS A 79 27.07 18.91 15.40
N GLU A 80 25.82 19.01 14.96
CA GLU A 80 25.40 19.71 13.75
C GLU A 80 25.40 21.22 13.96
N GLY A 81 25.03 21.73 15.13
CA GLY A 81 25.16 23.14 15.51
C GLY A 81 26.63 23.57 15.67
N GLY A 82 27.48 22.70 16.23
CA GLY A 82 28.94 22.92 16.27
C GLY A 82 29.62 22.74 14.91
N ARG A 83 29.03 21.95 14.00
CA ARG A 83 29.48 21.84 12.60
C ARG A 83 28.94 22.96 11.72
N ALA A 84 27.74 23.50 11.96
CA ALA A 84 27.18 24.62 11.22
C ALA A 84 28.07 25.86 11.34
N MET A 85 28.64 26.11 12.52
CA MET A 85 29.62 27.19 12.71
C MET A 85 30.96 26.96 11.95
N ASN A 86 31.27 25.73 11.54
CA ASN A 86 32.47 25.37 10.76
C ASN A 86 32.17 24.97 9.29
N GLN A 87 30.89 24.87 8.88
CA GLN A 87 30.45 24.33 7.57
C GLN A 87 29.52 25.27 6.79
N GLU A 88 29.33 26.53 7.18
CA GLU A 88 28.76 27.53 6.26
C GLU A 88 29.56 27.68 4.95
N HIS A 89 30.75 27.07 4.84
CA HIS A 89 31.58 27.11 3.65
C HIS A 89 31.52 25.87 2.74
N GLU A 90 30.90 24.75 3.13
CA GLU A 90 30.86 23.57 2.27
C GLU A 90 29.55 22.77 2.38
N ARG A 91 28.76 22.90 1.30
CA ARG A 91 27.75 21.98 0.76
C ARG A 91 26.30 22.27 1.14
N GLU A 92 25.61 22.88 0.18
CA GLU A 92 24.20 22.57 -0.11
C GLU A 92 23.98 21.07 0.02
N VAL A 93 23.28 20.66 1.07
CA VAL A 93 22.86 19.27 1.27
C VAL A 93 21.63 19.06 0.39
N GLU A 94 21.82 18.38 -0.74
CA GLU A 94 20.73 17.88 -1.56
C GLU A 94 19.87 16.90 -0.74
N VAL A 95 18.69 17.36 -0.32
CA VAL A 95 17.73 16.58 0.46
C VAL A 95 17.10 15.52 -0.45
N GLN A 96 17.67 14.33 -0.47
CA GLN A 96 17.14 13.18 -1.21
C GLN A 96 15.80 12.72 -0.58
N PRO A 97 14.66 12.81 -1.29
CA PRO A 97 13.39 12.31 -0.78
C PRO A 97 13.42 10.79 -0.63
N LYS A 98 12.84 10.29 0.47
CA LYS A 98 12.79 8.86 0.80
C LYS A 98 12.16 8.06 -0.35
N GLU A 99 12.82 6.97 -0.72
CA GLU A 99 12.56 6.19 -1.94
C GLU A 99 11.11 5.71 -2.11
N TYR A 100 10.41 5.42 -1.02
CA TYR A 100 9.01 4.96 -1.03
C TYR A 100 7.98 6.05 -1.38
N LEU A 101 8.38 7.32 -1.45
CA LEU A 101 7.48 8.43 -1.83
C LEU A 101 7.52 8.74 -3.33
N LYS A 102 8.44 8.14 -4.11
CA LYS A 102 8.59 8.40 -5.54
C LYS A 102 7.36 7.98 -6.36
N ASN A 103 6.54 7.07 -5.84
CA ASN A 103 5.38 6.52 -6.53
C ASN A 103 4.05 7.18 -6.09
N THR A 104 4.10 8.12 -5.16
CA THR A 104 2.91 8.86 -4.71
C THR A 104 2.76 10.11 -5.55
N HIS A 105 1.90 10.06 -6.57
CA HIS A 105 1.40 11.28 -7.19
C HIS A 105 0.30 11.85 -6.30
N VAL A 106 0.42 13.11 -5.90
CA VAL A 106 -0.68 13.83 -5.24
C VAL A 106 -1.76 14.05 -6.31
N VAL A 107 -2.88 13.34 -6.19
CA VAL A 107 -4.05 13.61 -7.03
C VAL A 107 -4.65 14.94 -6.57
N SER A 108 -4.36 16.00 -7.32
CA SER A 108 -5.07 17.27 -7.15
C SER A 108 -6.56 17.06 -7.47
N PRO A 109 -7.47 17.71 -6.73
CA PRO A 109 -8.90 17.63 -7.05
C PRO A 109 -9.13 18.07 -8.51
N PRO A 110 -9.98 17.37 -9.27
CA PRO A 110 -10.23 17.69 -10.67
C PRO A 110 -10.76 19.12 -10.78
N SER A 111 -10.27 19.84 -11.80
CA SER A 111 -10.79 21.17 -12.11
C SER A 111 -12.27 21.07 -12.51
N GLU A 112 -13.06 22.12 -12.24
CA GLU A 112 -14.49 22.17 -12.60
C GLU A 112 -14.74 21.94 -14.11
N GLU A 113 -13.75 22.21 -14.97
CA GLU A 113 -13.84 21.99 -16.40
C GLU A 113 -13.70 20.50 -16.78
N ASP A 114 -12.83 19.75 -16.08
CA ASP A 114 -12.65 18.33 -16.30
C ASP A 114 -13.87 17.53 -15.84
N ALA A 115 -14.47 17.92 -14.70
CA ALA A 115 -15.70 17.31 -14.19
C ALA A 115 -16.88 17.45 -15.17
N LYS A 116 -16.96 18.57 -15.90
CA LYS A 116 -17.98 18.81 -16.94
C LYS A 116 -17.75 17.98 -18.20
N ARG A 117 -16.50 17.62 -18.52
CA ARG A 117 -16.15 16.77 -19.66
C ARG A 117 -16.40 15.28 -19.39
N THR A 118 -16.20 14.82 -18.16
CA THR A 118 -16.36 13.41 -17.78
C THR A 118 -17.75 13.07 -17.24
N GLY A 119 -18.57 14.08 -16.93
CA GLY A 119 -19.93 13.91 -16.39
C GLY A 119 -20.97 13.68 -17.48
N TRP A 120 -21.56 12.48 -17.50
CA TRP A 120 -22.84 12.09 -18.16
C TRP A 120 -22.97 12.24 -19.69
N PHE A 121 -22.16 13.06 -20.38
CA PHE A 121 -22.25 13.24 -21.83
C PHE A 121 -21.36 12.30 -22.67
N GLY A 122 -20.56 11.45 -22.03
CA GLY A 122 -19.56 10.58 -22.71
C GLY A 122 -20.03 9.17 -23.10
N TRP A 123 -21.27 8.76 -22.79
CA TRP A 123 -21.74 7.37 -22.98
C TRP A 123 -22.58 7.14 -24.25
N GLY A 124 -22.68 8.14 -25.13
CA GLY A 124 -23.63 8.15 -26.25
C GLY A 124 -23.05 8.55 -27.61
N LYS A 125 -21.80 8.17 -27.91
CA LYS A 125 -21.24 8.32 -29.26
C LYS A 125 -20.52 7.05 -29.70
#